data_AF-A0A924JWF2-F1
#
_entry.id   AF-A0A924JWF2-F1
#
_cell.length_a   1.000
_cell.length_b   1.000
_cell.length_c   1.000
_cell.angle_alpha   90.00
_cell.angle_beta   90.00
_cell.angle_gamma   90.00
#
_symmetry.space_group_name_H-M   'P 1'
#
loop_
_entity.id
_entity.type
_entity.pdbx_description
1 polymer ?
#
loop_
_entity_poly.entity_id
_entity_poly.type
_entity_poly.pdbx_seq_one_letter_code
_entity_poly.pdbx_strand_id
1 'polypeptide(L)'
;PAFTQFSSSSGGYSALGNQPYLKAKVDAYDDWAGNSVHDWTKSVSAATLEKKYPTIGTLTSLTITKRTGGGDWGGRVSSMTLKGSKATKTITGYDARATLALRSNWFRVN
;
A
#
# COMPACT_ATOMS: atom_id res chain seq x y z
N PRO A 1 3.04 -9.44 -28.47
CA PRO A 1 2.30 -9.99 -27.30
C PRO A 1 1.95 -8.84 -26.33
N ALA A 2 0.82 -8.93 -25.62
CA ALA A 2 0.45 -7.94 -24.60
C ALA A 2 0.93 -8.38 -23.21
N PHE A 3 1.30 -7.42 -22.36
CA PHE A 3 1.62 -7.65 -20.95
C PHE A 3 0.32 -7.60 -20.13
N THR A 4 -0.30 -8.76 -19.95
CA THR A 4 -1.64 -8.93 -19.37
C THR A 4 -1.56 -9.18 -17.87
N GLN A 5 -1.40 -8.11 -17.09
CA GLN A 5 -1.37 -8.19 -15.62
C GLN A 5 -2.78 -8.35 -15.04
N PHE A 6 -2.88 -9.11 -13.95
CA PHE A 6 -4.13 -9.32 -13.21
C PHE A 6 -3.85 -9.39 -11.69
N SER A 7 -4.89 -9.20 -10.89
CA SER A 7 -4.85 -9.30 -9.42
C SER A 7 -6.16 -9.84 -8.88
N SER A 8 -6.14 -10.40 -7.67
CA SER A 8 -7.31 -11.00 -7.02
C SER A 8 -8.43 -10.01 -6.69
N SER A 9 -8.08 -8.78 -6.31
CA SER A 9 -9.01 -7.68 -6.01
C SER A 9 -8.29 -6.36 -6.25
N SER A 10 -9.01 -5.38 -6.77
CA SER A 10 -8.51 -4.04 -7.05
C SER A 10 -8.69 -3.07 -5.87
N GLY A 11 -9.58 -3.35 -4.93
CA GLY A 11 -10.04 -2.40 -3.92
C GLY A 11 -10.95 -1.32 -4.51
N GLY A 12 -11.67 -1.64 -5.60
CA GLY A 12 -12.56 -0.72 -6.32
C GLY A 12 -11.89 0.19 -7.36
N TYR A 13 -10.57 0.10 -7.53
CA TYR A 13 -9.84 0.86 -8.55
C TYR A 13 -8.54 0.16 -9.00
N SER A 14 -8.37 -0.02 -10.31
CA SER A 14 -7.18 -0.66 -10.87
C SER A 14 -5.93 0.23 -10.73
N ALA A 15 -4.76 -0.40 -10.59
CA ALA A 15 -3.50 0.33 -10.55
C ALA A 15 -3.04 0.77 -11.96
N LEU A 16 -2.29 1.87 -12.02
CA LEU A 16 -1.54 2.23 -13.24
C LEU A 16 -0.41 1.21 -13.45
N GLY A 17 -0.35 0.61 -14.63
CA GLY A 17 0.76 -0.23 -15.07
C GLY A 17 1.76 0.53 -15.93
N ASN A 18 2.85 -0.13 -16.29
CA ASN A 18 3.95 0.50 -17.05
C ASN A 18 3.76 0.45 -18.58
N GLN A 19 2.51 0.27 -19.04
CA GLN A 19 2.15 0.17 -20.45
C GLN A 19 1.00 1.15 -20.75
N PRO A 20 0.95 1.79 -21.92
CA PRO A 20 -0.06 2.83 -22.24
C PRO A 20 -1.52 2.38 -22.07
N TYR A 21 -1.80 1.08 -22.23
CA TYR A 21 -3.14 0.50 -22.08
C TYR A 21 -3.47 0.09 -20.64
N LEU A 22 -2.49 -0.06 -19.74
CA LEU A 22 -2.69 -0.41 -18.34
C LEU A 22 -3.00 0.85 -17.51
N LYS A 23 -4.14 1.49 -17.82
CA LYS A 23 -4.60 2.70 -17.14
C LYS A 23 -5.30 2.36 -15.82
N ALA A 24 -5.07 3.18 -14.82
CA ALA A 24 -5.82 3.14 -13.56
C ALA A 24 -7.27 3.59 -13.81
N LYS A 25 -8.25 2.81 -13.38
CA LYS A 25 -9.69 3.04 -13.63
C LYS A 25 -10.54 2.52 -12.47
N VAL A 26 -11.75 3.08 -12.33
CA VAL A 26 -12.77 2.57 -11.42
C VAL A 26 -13.11 1.12 -11.79
N ASP A 27 -13.23 0.28 -10.77
CA ASP A 27 -13.66 -1.11 -10.87
C ASP A 27 -14.89 -1.31 -9.98
N ALA A 28 -16.07 -0.99 -10.54
CA ALA A 28 -17.33 -0.94 -9.81
C ALA A 28 -17.83 -2.31 -9.32
N TYR A 29 -17.19 -3.40 -9.74
CA TYR A 29 -17.61 -4.75 -9.41
C TYR A 29 -16.71 -5.41 -8.37
N ASP A 30 -15.63 -4.75 -7.94
CA ASP A 30 -14.70 -5.35 -6.97
C ASP A 30 -15.35 -5.51 -5.59
N ASP A 31 -16.29 -4.65 -5.20
CA ASP A 31 -17.06 -4.73 -3.95
C ASP A 31 -18.28 -5.68 -4.04
N TRP A 32 -18.18 -6.73 -4.85
CA TRP A 32 -19.22 -7.75 -4.90
C TRP A 32 -19.16 -8.64 -3.65
N ALA A 33 -20.31 -9.16 -3.21
CA ALA A 33 -20.47 -9.81 -1.91
C ALA A 33 -19.55 -11.02 -1.63
N GLY A 34 -19.00 -11.69 -2.66
CA GLY A 34 -18.05 -12.78 -2.49
C GLY A 34 -16.58 -12.38 -2.55
N ASN A 35 -16.26 -11.09 -2.72
CA ASN A 35 -14.90 -10.61 -2.61
C ASN A 35 -14.50 -10.38 -1.15
N SER A 36 -14.11 -11.45 -0.46
CA SER A 36 -13.71 -11.38 0.95
C SER A 36 -12.39 -10.64 1.21
N VAL A 37 -11.76 -10.07 0.18
CA VAL A 37 -10.47 -9.37 0.28
C VAL A 37 -10.51 -7.94 -0.27
N HIS A 38 -11.69 -7.45 -0.66
CA HIS A 38 -11.93 -6.04 -0.98
C HIS A 38 -11.52 -5.16 0.20
N ASP A 39 -12.18 -5.40 1.34
CA ASP A 39 -11.81 -4.82 2.62
C ASP A 39 -10.95 -5.77 3.45
N TRP A 40 -9.99 -5.19 4.17
CA TRP A 40 -9.15 -5.95 5.08
C TRP A 40 -8.58 -5.06 6.19
N THR A 41 -8.32 -5.67 7.34
CA THR A 41 -7.57 -5.07 8.44
C THR A 41 -6.48 -6.03 8.86
N LYS A 42 -5.31 -5.50 9.22
CA LYS A 42 -4.20 -6.30 9.74
C LYS A 42 -3.47 -5.54 10.84
N SER A 43 -3.38 -6.13 12.03
CA SER A 43 -2.48 -5.66 13.08
C SER A 43 -1.05 -6.04 12.74
N VAL A 44 -0.14 -5.07 12.84
CA VAL A 44 1.27 -5.24 12.50
C VAL A 44 2.14 -4.74 13.64
N SER A 45 3.31 -5.36 13.83
CA SER A 45 4.26 -4.94 14.86
C SER A 45 5.24 -3.89 14.30
N ALA A 46 5.47 -2.82 15.06
CA ALA A 46 6.51 -1.83 14.77
C ALA A 46 7.90 -2.48 14.70
N ALA A 47 8.15 -3.53 15.50
CA ALA A 47 9.42 -4.26 15.52
C ALA A 47 9.80 -4.85 14.14
N THR A 48 8.82 -5.16 13.29
CA THR A 48 9.08 -5.63 11.92
C THR A 48 9.74 -4.54 11.07
N LEU A 49 9.29 -3.29 11.19
CA LEU A 49 9.89 -2.15 10.49
C LEU A 49 11.24 -1.77 11.10
N GLU A 50 11.36 -1.79 12.42
CA GLU A 50 12.63 -1.52 13.12
C GLU A 50 13.70 -2.53 12.73
N LYS A 51 13.36 -3.83 12.68
CA LYS A 51 14.26 -4.89 12.22
C LYS A 51 14.67 -4.72 10.76
N LYS A 52 13.74 -4.29 9.89
CA LYS A 52 14.03 -4.05 8.46
C LYS A 52 14.87 -2.79 8.25
N TYR A 53 14.67 -1.78 9.09
CA TYR A 53 15.29 -0.47 8.98
C TYR A 53 15.98 -0.07 10.30
N PRO A 54 17.02 -0.81 10.75
CA PRO A 54 17.62 -0.62 12.07
C PRO A 54 18.22 0.78 12.28
N THR A 55 18.52 1.48 11.19
CA THR A 55 19.04 2.86 11.19
C THR A 55 18.08 3.87 11.81
N ILE A 56 16.76 3.61 11.84
CA ILE A 56 15.79 4.54 12.43
C ILE A 56 15.76 4.49 13.95
N GLY A 57 16.24 3.41 14.57
CA GLY A 57 16.05 3.16 16.00
C GLY A 57 14.62 2.71 16.31
N THR A 58 14.08 3.14 17.45
CA THR A 58 12.70 2.83 17.86
C THR A 58 11.73 3.67 17.05
N LEU A 59 10.75 3.05 16.40
CA LEU A 59 9.74 3.73 15.62
C LEU A 59 8.82 4.54 16.54
N THR A 60 8.66 5.83 16.24
CA THR A 60 7.83 6.76 17.02
C THR A 60 6.61 7.23 16.25
N SER A 61 6.72 7.39 14.93
CA SER A 61 5.58 7.70 14.08
C SER A 61 5.76 7.16 12.68
N LEU A 62 4.63 6.95 12.01
CA LEU A 62 4.53 6.56 10.62
C LEU A 62 3.52 7.49 9.94
N THR A 63 3.90 8.06 8.81
CA THR A 63 3.06 9.04 8.10
C THR A 63 3.02 8.72 6.62
N ILE A 64 1.82 8.52 6.08
CA ILE A 64 1.62 8.41 4.63
C ILE A 64 1.74 9.81 4.03
N THR A 65 2.67 10.02 3.11
CA THR A 65 3.00 11.35 2.58
C THR A 65 2.51 11.55 1.15
N LYS A 66 2.36 10.48 0.36
CA LYS A 66 1.83 10.54 -1.00
C LYS A 66 1.01 9.31 -1.34
N ARG A 67 0.01 9.52 -2.21
CA ARG A 67 -0.83 8.47 -2.78
C ARG A 67 -0.93 8.64 -4.29
N THR A 68 -1.42 7.60 -4.97
CA THR A 68 -1.54 7.57 -6.43
C THR A 68 -2.69 8.41 -6.98
N GLY A 69 -3.66 8.80 -6.15
CA GLY A 69 -4.93 9.36 -6.61
C GLY A 69 -5.94 8.27 -6.99
N GLY A 70 -7.23 8.63 -7.00
CA GLY A 70 -8.35 7.75 -7.34
C GLY A 70 -8.81 6.83 -6.20
N GLY A 71 -10.11 6.55 -6.14
CA GLY A 71 -10.75 5.73 -5.10
C GLY A 71 -10.54 6.25 -3.66
N ASP A 72 -10.83 5.37 -2.71
CA ASP A 72 -10.81 5.71 -1.29
C ASP A 72 -9.45 6.16 -0.78
N TRP A 73 -9.50 7.10 0.17
CA TRP A 73 -8.36 7.75 0.82
C TRP A 73 -7.40 8.46 -0.15
N GLY A 74 -7.78 8.62 -1.43
CA GLY A 74 -6.89 9.15 -2.47
C GLY A 74 -5.95 8.11 -3.06
N GLY A 75 -6.25 6.82 -2.94
CA GLY A 75 -5.59 5.75 -3.67
C GLY A 75 -4.47 5.04 -2.90
N ARG A 76 -3.66 4.28 -3.65
CA ARG A 76 -2.57 3.46 -3.10
C ARG A 76 -1.48 4.33 -2.52
N VAL A 77 -0.86 3.88 -1.43
CA VAL A 77 0.32 4.52 -0.84
C VAL A 77 1.48 4.44 -1.83
N SER A 78 1.96 5.60 -2.27
CA SER A 78 3.15 5.71 -3.13
C SER A 78 4.40 6.09 -2.34
N SER A 79 4.23 6.88 -1.27
CA SER A 79 5.33 7.25 -0.37
C SER A 79 4.83 7.41 1.08
N MET A 80 5.68 7.05 2.02
CA MET A 80 5.46 7.22 3.45
C MET A 80 6.78 7.38 4.20
N THR A 81 6.69 7.99 5.37
CA THR A 81 7.83 8.32 6.23
C THR A 81 7.74 7.54 7.53
N LEU A 82 8.85 6.90 7.90
CA LEU A 82 9.09 6.28 9.20
C LEU A 82 9.96 7.22 10.03
N LYS A 83 9.43 7.74 11.13
CA LYS A 83 10.20 8.53 12.08
C LYS A 83 10.59 7.65 13.25
N GLY A 84 11.88 7.37 13.39
CA GLY A 84 12.41 6.69 14.56
C GLY A 84 13.18 7.64 15.49
N SER A 85 13.63 7.10 16.63
CA SER A 85 14.38 7.85 17.64
C SER A 85 15.75 8.35 17.18
N LYS A 86 16.34 7.73 16.14
CA LYS A 86 17.67 8.09 15.62
C LYS A 86 17.62 8.78 14.26
N ALA A 87 16.69 8.37 13.41
CA ALA A 87 16.61 8.87 12.05
C ALA A 87 15.19 8.78 11.48
N THR A 88 14.98 9.50 10.39
CA THR A 88 13.78 9.42 9.57
C THR A 88 14.11 8.69 8.27
N LYS A 89 13.21 7.82 7.81
CA LYS A 89 13.36 7.09 6.55
C LYS A 89 12.09 7.14 5.71
N THR A 90 12.23 7.52 4.44
CA THR A 90 11.16 7.42 3.46
C THR A 90 11.17 6.03 2.82
N ILE A 91 10.00 5.41 2.72
CA ILE A 91 9.80 4.11 2.06
C ILE A 91 8.58 4.20 1.12
N THR A 92 8.47 3.26 0.17
CA THR A 92 7.29 3.16 -0.68
C THR A 92 6.17 2.35 -0.01
N GLY A 93 4.94 2.49 -0.50
CA GLY A 93 3.86 1.60 -0.06
C GLY A 93 4.09 0.13 -0.45
N TYR A 94 4.85 -0.14 -1.51
CA TYR A 94 5.25 -1.50 -1.87
C TYR A 94 6.22 -2.10 -0.85
N ASP A 95 7.19 -1.30 -0.37
CA ASP A 95 8.11 -1.73 0.69
C ASP A 95 7.35 -2.06 1.98
N ALA A 96 6.39 -1.21 2.37
CA ALA A 96 5.55 -1.44 3.52
C ALA A 96 4.70 -2.71 3.34
N ARG A 97 4.06 -2.88 2.18
CA ARG A 97 3.29 -4.09 1.85
C ARG A 97 4.14 -5.35 1.99
N ALA A 98 5.33 -5.36 1.40
CA ALA A 98 6.23 -6.52 1.44
C ALA A 98 6.73 -6.79 2.85
N THR A 99 7.21 -5.76 3.56
CA THR A 99 7.81 -5.88 4.89
C THR A 99 6.79 -6.31 5.94
N LEU A 100 5.56 -5.81 5.86
CA LEU A 100 4.49 -6.08 6.82
C LEU A 100 3.55 -7.20 6.36
N ALA A 101 3.81 -7.80 5.19
CA ALA A 101 2.96 -8.80 4.54
C ALA A 101 1.48 -8.36 4.44
N LEU A 102 1.25 -7.13 3.96
CA LEU A 102 -0.09 -6.60 3.71
C LEU A 102 -0.64 -7.17 2.39
N ARG A 103 -1.97 -7.18 2.25
CA ARG A 103 -2.61 -7.61 1.00
C ARG A 103 -2.23 -6.68 -0.17
N SER A 104 -2.24 -5.38 0.11
CA SER A 104 -2.04 -4.31 -0.87
C SER A 104 -1.22 -3.16 -0.30
N ASN A 105 -0.70 -2.30 -1.17
CA ASN A 105 -0.23 -0.95 -0.80
C ASN A 105 -1.39 0.05 -0.71
N TRP A 106 -2.65 -0.38 -0.88
CA TRP A 106 -3.84 0.41 -0.57
C TRP A 106 -4.27 0.19 0.86
N PHE A 107 -3.88 1.09 1.76
CA PHE A 107 -4.26 1.06 3.17
C PHE A 107 -4.26 2.48 3.77
N ARG A 108 -4.83 2.58 4.97
CA ARG A 108 -4.63 3.69 5.91
C ARG A 108 -4.11 3.14 7.23
N VAL A 109 -3.57 4.02 8.07
CA VAL A 109 -3.17 3.68 9.45
C VAL A 109 -4.18 4.32 10.39
N ASN A 110 -4.67 3.55 11.36
CA ASN A 110 -5.59 4.00 12.39
C ASN A 110 -4.82 4.34 13.67
#